data_AF-A0A7J9PAM5-F1
#
_entry.id   AF-A0A7J9PAM5-F1
#
_cell.length_a   1.000
_cell.length_b   1.000
_cell.length_c   1.000
_cell.angle_alpha   90.00
_cell.angle_beta   90.00
_cell.angle_gamma   90.00
#
_symmetry.space_group_name_H-M   'P 1'
#
loop_
_entity.id
_entity.type
_entity.pdbx_description
1 polymer ?
#
loop_
_entity_poly.entity_id
_entity_poly.type
_entity_poly.pdbx_seq_one_letter_code
_entity_poly.pdbx_strand_id
1 'polypeptide(L)'
;MPNLYSHLVLSKIFLEKELLNVNENFDITNFYFGSCVPDIGYFSGIERKITHFYESNPENLFENRTFSEKSFLKGYKLHIYLDNIWKYEIRLKNNISIEKNAEIYNYFDSFLENRFDVKMDSFESYIFEGNCEFLKKLNIEENTCKNWKKTAFYTVSDFQFNEKYQKIIDSYLKILKIN
;
A
#
# COMPACT_ATOMS: atom_id res chain seq x y z
N MET A 1 -8.94 -2.55 0.85
CA MET A 1 -7.57 -2.02 0.80
C MET A 1 -6.99 -2.50 -0.50
N PRO A 2 -6.50 -1.61 -1.39
CA PRO A 2 -5.81 -2.04 -2.61
C PRO A 2 -4.78 -3.14 -2.32
N ASN A 3 -4.51 -3.95 -3.34
CA ASN A 3 -3.55 -5.03 -3.18
C ASN A 3 -2.13 -4.46 -3.00
N LEU A 4 -1.23 -5.32 -2.49
CA LEU A 4 0.17 -4.95 -2.24
C LEU A 4 0.82 -4.27 -3.44
N TYR A 5 0.68 -4.85 -4.64
CA TYR A 5 1.23 -4.32 -5.88
C TYR A 5 0.72 -2.90 -6.19
N SER A 6 -0.60 -2.69 -6.16
CA SER A 6 -1.19 -1.36 -6.31
C SER A 6 -0.61 -0.33 -5.35
N HIS A 7 -0.41 -0.68 -4.07
CA HIS A 7 0.21 0.22 -3.10
C HIS A 7 1.64 0.60 -3.48
N LEU A 8 2.44 -0.36 -3.94
CA LEU A 8 3.82 -0.13 -4.36
C LEU A 8 3.91 0.80 -5.57
N VAL A 9 3.14 0.51 -6.62
CA VAL A 9 3.15 1.32 -7.86
C VAL A 9 2.64 2.73 -7.59
N LEU A 10 1.55 2.88 -6.85
CA LEU A 10 1.05 4.21 -6.49
C LEU A 10 2.09 4.96 -5.65
N SER A 11 2.73 4.30 -4.69
CA SER A 11 3.78 4.91 -3.87
C SER A 11 4.97 5.37 -4.70
N LYS A 12 5.39 4.60 -5.70
CA LYS A 12 6.42 5.00 -6.67
C LYS A 12 6.01 6.28 -7.40
N ILE A 13 4.78 6.37 -7.90
CA ILE A 13 4.26 7.56 -8.62
C ILE A 13 4.25 8.80 -7.72
N PHE A 14 3.82 8.66 -6.47
CA PHE A 14 3.85 9.77 -5.50
C PHE A 14 5.28 10.20 -5.18
N LEU A 15 6.18 9.23 -4.97
CA LEU A 15 7.58 9.51 -4.67
C LEU A 15 8.28 10.22 -5.84
N GLU A 16 8.05 9.82 -7.09
CA GLU A 16 8.60 10.50 -8.26
C GLU A 16 8.16 11.96 -8.35
N LYS A 17 6.88 12.24 -8.08
CA LYS A 17 6.36 13.61 -8.04
C LYS A 17 7.00 14.45 -6.93
N GLU A 18 7.31 13.85 -5.78
CA GLU A 18 7.94 14.55 -4.66
C GLU A 18 9.46 14.72 -4.82
N LEU A 19 10.18 13.71 -5.32
CA LEU A 19 11.64 13.77 -5.52
C LEU A 19 12.05 14.76 -6.61
N LEU A 20 11.19 14.99 -7.61
CA LEU A 20 11.36 16.11 -8.53
C LEU A 20 11.40 17.48 -7.81
N ASN A 21 11.01 17.54 -6.52
CA ASN A 21 10.87 18.76 -5.75
C ASN A 21 11.79 18.86 -4.50
N VAL A 22 12.65 17.89 -4.14
CA VAL A 22 13.36 17.92 -2.84
C VAL A 22 14.78 17.28 -2.82
N ASN A 23 15.72 17.94 -2.14
CA ASN A 23 17.07 17.46 -1.73
C ASN A 23 17.07 16.90 -0.29
N GLU A 24 16.45 15.74 -0.03
CA GLU A 24 16.42 15.13 1.33
C GLU A 24 17.10 13.76 1.41
N ASN A 25 17.72 13.48 2.56
CA ASN A 25 18.17 12.13 2.93
C ASN A 25 16.95 11.24 3.15
N PHE A 26 16.66 10.36 2.20
CA PHE A 26 15.46 9.54 2.14
C PHE A 26 15.79 8.05 2.09
N ASP A 27 15.15 7.27 2.95
CA ASP A 27 15.29 5.80 2.99
C ASP A 27 14.16 5.16 2.19
N ILE A 28 14.44 4.90 0.91
CA ILE A 28 13.47 4.35 -0.03
C ILE A 28 12.97 2.95 0.37
N THR A 29 13.84 2.14 0.96
CA THR A 29 13.54 0.79 1.45
C THR A 29 12.46 0.86 2.52
N ASN A 30 12.69 1.68 3.55
CA ASN A 30 11.73 1.80 4.65
C ASN A 30 10.46 2.56 4.26
N PHE A 31 10.52 3.47 3.29
CA PHE A 31 9.33 4.07 2.71
C PHE A 31 8.42 3.02 2.04
N TYR A 32 8.95 2.22 1.12
CA TYR A 32 8.13 1.19 0.45
C TYR A 32 7.58 0.18 1.44
N PHE A 33 8.36 -0.20 2.45
CA PHE A 33 7.88 -1.07 3.52
C PHE A 33 6.69 -0.45 4.27
N GLY A 34 6.77 0.82 4.65
CA GLY A 34 5.65 1.55 5.26
C GLY A 34 4.43 1.65 4.33
N SER A 35 4.66 1.83 3.03
CA SER A 35 3.59 1.96 2.04
C SER A 35 2.77 0.69 1.80
N CYS A 36 3.30 -0.50 2.11
CA CYS A 36 2.67 -1.77 1.75
C CYS A 36 2.46 -2.71 2.94
N VAL A 37 2.84 -2.31 4.16
CA VAL A 37 2.63 -3.14 5.35
C VAL A 37 1.13 -3.39 5.56
N PRO A 38 0.71 -4.65 5.79
CA PRO A 38 -0.70 -4.97 5.94
C PRO A 38 -1.17 -4.62 7.36
N ASP A 39 -2.49 -4.66 7.54
CA ASP A 39 -3.13 -4.44 8.84
C ASP A 39 -2.70 -5.48 9.90
N ILE A 40 -2.71 -5.13 11.20
CA ILE A 40 -2.44 -6.04 12.32
C ILE A 40 -3.35 -7.26 12.31
N GLY A 41 -4.59 -7.13 11.83
CA GLY A 41 -5.53 -8.23 11.66
C GLY A 41 -5.01 -9.28 10.68
N TYR A 42 -4.24 -8.89 9.67
CA TYR A 42 -3.57 -9.82 8.77
C TYR A 42 -2.45 -10.60 9.49
N PHE A 43 -1.68 -9.92 10.35
CA PHE A 43 -0.61 -10.56 11.14
C PHE A 43 -1.12 -11.45 12.28
N SER A 44 -2.25 -11.09 12.89
CA SER A 44 -2.75 -11.72 14.12
C SER A 44 -3.79 -12.81 13.90
N GLY A 45 -4.34 -12.94 12.69
CA GLY A 45 -5.39 -13.93 12.38
C GLY A 45 -6.71 -13.70 13.14
N ILE A 46 -6.87 -12.54 13.79
CA ILE A 46 -8.05 -12.20 14.59
C ILE A 46 -9.19 -11.72 13.67
N GLU A 47 -10.37 -12.30 13.85
CA GLU A 47 -11.58 -11.95 13.10
C GLU A 47 -11.96 -10.47 13.28
N ARG A 48 -12.30 -9.80 12.17
CA ARG A 48 -12.57 -8.35 12.11
C ARG A 48 -13.74 -7.95 13.01
N LYS A 49 -13.47 -7.45 14.22
CA LYS A 49 -14.44 -6.64 14.97
C LYS A 49 -14.16 -5.14 14.88
N ILE A 50 -12.89 -4.75 14.82
CA ILE A 50 -12.42 -3.36 14.65
C ILE A 50 -11.05 -3.42 13.96
N THR A 51 -11.01 -3.44 12.63
CA THR A 51 -9.74 -3.44 11.88
C THR A 51 -9.83 -2.42 10.75
N HIS A 52 -9.45 -1.18 11.03
CA HIS A 52 -8.21 -0.72 10.43
C HIS A 52 -7.32 -0.29 11.58
N PHE A 53 -6.04 -0.18 11.33
CA PHE A 53 -5.25 0.95 11.82
C PHE A 53 -5.89 2.30 11.44
N TYR A 54 -7.08 2.59 11.97
CA TYR A 54 -7.81 3.87 11.88
C TYR A 54 -7.26 4.87 12.89
N GLU A 55 -5.98 4.81 13.25
CA GLU A 55 -5.41 5.93 13.98
C GLU A 55 -5.18 7.06 12.98
N SER A 56 -5.98 8.12 13.12
CA SER A 56 -5.80 9.38 12.40
C SER A 56 -4.39 9.97 12.57
N ASN A 57 -3.62 9.47 13.54
CA ASN A 57 -2.29 9.93 13.92
C ASN A 57 -1.31 8.74 14.01
N PRO A 58 -0.83 8.17 12.88
CA PRO A 58 0.20 7.11 12.89
C PRO A 58 1.49 7.49 13.65
N GLU A 59 1.72 8.78 13.88
CA GLU A 59 2.77 9.32 14.75
C GLU A 59 2.69 8.84 16.20
N ASN A 60 1.52 8.39 16.66
CA ASN A 60 1.37 7.80 17.99
C ASN A 60 2.01 6.41 18.07
N LEU A 61 2.11 5.72 16.93
CA LEU A 61 2.56 4.34 16.83
C LEU A 61 4.03 4.24 16.43
N PHE A 62 4.53 5.20 15.66
CA PHE A 62 5.89 5.19 15.12
C PHE A 62 6.69 6.40 15.60
N GLU A 63 7.98 6.18 15.85
CA GLU A 63 8.89 7.29 16.15
C GLU A 63 9.19 8.11 14.89
N ASN A 64 9.71 9.32 15.09
CA ASN A 64 10.07 10.23 14.01
C ASN A 64 11.49 10.79 14.20
N ARG A 65 12.41 9.96 14.71
CA ARG A 65 13.74 10.40 15.19
C ARG A 65 14.79 10.21 14.12
N THR A 66 14.85 9.02 13.52
CA THR A 66 15.82 8.66 12.48
C THR A 66 15.25 8.92 11.08
N PHE A 67 16.13 8.99 10.07
CA PHE A 67 15.71 9.14 8.67
C PHE A 67 14.92 7.91 8.17
N SER A 68 15.26 6.70 8.64
CA SER A 68 14.52 5.47 8.33
C SER A 68 13.11 5.46 8.91
N GLU A 69 12.96 5.88 10.17
CA GLU A 69 11.64 6.02 10.82
C GLU A 69 10.77 7.08 10.13
N LYS A 70 11.36 8.24 9.81
CA LYS A 70 10.71 9.30 9.01
C LYS A 70 10.19 8.76 7.68
N SER A 71 11.03 8.00 6.97
CA SER A 71 10.68 7.46 5.66
C SER A 71 9.58 6.40 5.77
N PHE A 72 9.67 5.50 6.77
CA PHE A 72 8.63 4.51 7.06
C PHE A 72 7.29 5.17 7.38
N LEU A 73 7.27 6.12 8.32
CA LEU A 73 6.07 6.84 8.72
C LEU A 73 5.45 7.59 7.52
N LYS A 74 6.28 8.15 6.64
CA LYS A 74 5.81 8.78 5.40
C LYS A 74 5.13 7.78 4.45
N GLY A 75 5.73 6.61 4.23
CA GLY A 75 5.12 5.53 3.44
C GLY A 75 3.81 5.05 4.06
N TYR A 76 3.79 4.86 5.37
CA TYR A 76 2.61 4.42 6.11
C TYR A 76 1.45 5.42 6.06
N LYS A 77 1.74 6.73 6.14
CA LYS A 77 0.73 7.77 5.92
C LYS A 77 0.15 7.71 4.51
N LEU A 78 0.99 7.47 3.50
CA LEU A 78 0.54 7.31 2.13
C LEU A 78 -0.35 6.06 1.99
N HIS A 79 0.02 4.94 2.60
CA HIS A 79 -0.80 3.74 2.66
C HIS A 79 -2.22 4.05 3.18
N ILE A 80 -2.32 4.67 4.35
CA ILE A 80 -3.61 5.04 4.97
C ILE A 80 -4.40 5.98 4.06
N TYR A 81 -3.73 6.95 3.44
CA TYR A 81 -4.37 7.89 2.51
C TYR A 81 -5.00 7.17 1.32
N LEU A 82 -4.25 6.28 0.66
CA LEU A 82 -4.72 5.49 -0.48
C LEU A 82 -5.93 4.62 -0.09
N ASP A 83 -5.85 3.98 1.07
CA ASP A 83 -6.92 3.13 1.61
C ASP A 83 -8.19 3.90 1.94
N ASN A 84 -8.05 5.05 2.59
CA ASN A 84 -9.20 5.86 2.97
C ASN A 84 -9.92 6.39 1.73
N ILE A 85 -9.19 6.86 0.72
CA ILE A 85 -9.82 7.27 -0.54
C ILE A 85 -10.54 6.08 -1.18
N TRP A 86 -9.88 4.92 -1.27
CA TRP A 86 -10.54 3.76 -1.85
C TRP A 86 -11.80 3.38 -1.08
N LYS A 87 -11.73 3.32 0.25
CA LYS A 87 -12.87 2.91 1.08
C LYS A 87 -14.02 3.90 0.94
N TYR A 88 -13.78 5.17 1.22
CA TYR A 88 -14.84 6.16 1.40
C TYR A 88 -15.31 6.76 0.08
N GLU A 89 -14.40 7.08 -0.83
CA GLU A 89 -14.74 7.73 -2.10
C GLU A 89 -15.06 6.75 -3.22
N ILE A 90 -14.57 5.50 -3.14
CA ILE A 90 -14.80 4.48 -4.17
C ILE A 90 -15.76 3.40 -3.68
N ARG A 91 -15.34 2.55 -2.74
CA ARG A 91 -16.06 1.32 -2.38
C ARG A 91 -17.44 1.60 -1.79
N LEU A 92 -17.50 2.42 -0.73
CA LEU A 92 -18.75 2.71 -0.03
C LEU A 92 -19.69 3.55 -0.89
N LYS A 93 -19.16 4.55 -1.61
CA LYS A 93 -19.94 5.43 -2.49
C LYS A 93 -20.61 4.68 -3.65
N ASN A 94 -19.98 3.61 -4.13
CA ASN A 94 -20.49 2.78 -5.23
C ASN A 94 -21.15 1.47 -4.75
N ASN A 95 -21.38 1.29 -3.44
CA ASN A 95 -21.97 0.07 -2.84
C ASN A 95 -21.28 -1.24 -3.30
N ILE A 96 -19.95 -1.23 -3.40
CA ILE A 96 -19.16 -2.39 -3.86
C ILE A 96 -19.01 -3.39 -2.70
N SER A 97 -19.46 -4.64 -2.92
CA SER A 97 -19.32 -5.73 -1.94
C SER A 97 -17.85 -6.12 -1.71
N ILE A 98 -17.55 -6.89 -0.66
CA ILE A 98 -16.18 -7.32 -0.38
C ILE A 98 -15.65 -8.24 -1.48
N GLU A 99 -16.49 -9.17 -1.95
CA GLU A 99 -16.16 -10.13 -3.01
C GLU A 99 -15.85 -9.38 -4.31
N LYS A 100 -16.71 -8.43 -4.66
CA LYS A 100 -16.51 -7.61 -5.86
C LYS A 100 -15.28 -6.71 -5.78
N ASN A 101 -14.98 -6.23 -4.58
CA ASN A 101 -13.82 -5.39 -4.34
C ASN A 101 -12.50 -6.14 -4.62
N ALA A 102 -12.42 -7.44 -4.31
CA ALA A 102 -11.25 -8.26 -4.64
C ALA A 102 -11.05 -8.40 -6.16
N GLU A 103 -12.13 -8.64 -6.92
CA GLU A 103 -12.07 -8.70 -8.39
C GLU A 103 -11.59 -7.39 -9.01
N ILE A 104 -12.05 -6.25 -8.48
CA ILE A 104 -11.65 -4.93 -8.95
C ILE A 104 -10.16 -4.66 -8.66
N TYR A 105 -9.63 -5.15 -7.54
CA TYR A 105 -8.20 -4.99 -7.27
C TYR A 105 -7.30 -5.82 -8.16
N ASN A 106 -7.68 -7.07 -8.46
CA ASN A 106 -6.91 -7.87 -9.40
C ASN A 106 -6.87 -7.20 -10.79
N TYR A 107 -8.02 -6.63 -11.21
CA TYR A 107 -8.05 -5.79 -12.41
C TYR A 107 -7.15 -4.55 -12.27
N PHE A 108 -7.17 -3.88 -11.12
CA PHE A 108 -6.36 -2.68 -10.89
C PHE A 108 -4.87 -2.97 -10.97
N ASP A 109 -4.40 -4.06 -10.36
CA ASP A 109 -3.00 -4.48 -10.45
C ASP A 109 -2.61 -4.74 -11.89
N SER A 110 -3.43 -5.51 -12.63
CA SER A 110 -3.18 -5.81 -14.04
C SER A 110 -3.16 -4.54 -14.91
N PHE A 111 -4.06 -3.59 -14.64
CA PHE A 111 -4.09 -2.29 -15.29
C PHE A 111 -2.82 -1.47 -15.00
N LEU A 112 -2.40 -1.39 -13.75
CA LEU A 112 -1.23 -0.62 -13.34
C LEU A 112 0.05 -1.21 -13.96
N GLU A 113 0.18 -2.54 -13.98
CA GLU A 113 1.31 -3.21 -14.61
C GLU A 113 1.34 -2.97 -16.11
N ASN A 114 0.20 -3.12 -16.80
CA ASN A 114 0.10 -2.84 -18.22
C ASN A 114 0.40 -1.37 -18.57
N ARG A 115 -0.05 -0.44 -17.73
CA ARG A 115 0.07 0.99 -17.98
C ARG A 115 1.47 1.55 -17.71
N PHE A 116 2.10 1.12 -16.61
CA PHE A 116 3.36 1.70 -16.14
C PHE A 116 4.58 0.81 -16.41
N ASP A 117 4.37 -0.43 -16.86
CA ASP A 117 5.43 -1.42 -17.14
C ASP A 117 6.39 -1.63 -15.95
N VAL A 118 5.82 -1.69 -14.74
CA VAL A 118 6.56 -1.91 -13.50
C VAL A 118 6.25 -3.30 -12.96
N LYS A 119 7.23 -4.21 -12.98
CA LYS A 119 7.06 -5.57 -12.44
C LYS A 119 7.07 -5.58 -10.91
N MET A 120 6.29 -6.48 -10.31
CA MET A 120 6.26 -6.68 -8.84
C MET A 120 7.66 -6.91 -8.27
N ASP A 121 8.48 -7.72 -8.96
CA ASP A 121 9.83 -8.08 -8.55
C ASP A 121 10.78 -6.87 -8.42
N SER A 122 10.46 -5.75 -9.08
CA SER A 122 11.25 -4.51 -8.95
C SER A 122 11.21 -3.90 -7.55
N PHE A 123 10.28 -4.33 -6.70
CA PHE A 123 10.14 -3.89 -5.32
C PHE A 123 10.67 -4.89 -4.28
N GLU A 124 11.07 -6.10 -4.68
CA GLU A 124 11.41 -7.19 -3.75
C GLU A 124 12.48 -6.79 -2.74
N SER A 125 13.61 -6.24 -3.20
CA SER A 125 14.71 -5.85 -2.32
C SER A 125 14.26 -4.84 -1.27
N TYR A 126 13.51 -3.81 -1.68
CA TYR A 126 13.00 -2.78 -0.76
C TYR A 126 12.09 -3.37 0.31
N ILE A 127 11.25 -4.34 -0.03
CA ILE A 127 10.34 -4.95 0.95
C ILE A 127 11.09 -5.91 1.86
N PHE A 128 11.97 -6.76 1.32
CA PHE A 128 12.74 -7.70 2.13
C PHE A 128 13.66 -6.99 3.13
N GLU A 129 14.32 -5.91 2.69
CA GLU A 129 15.27 -5.15 3.51
C GLU A 129 14.61 -4.16 4.49
N GLY A 130 13.30 -3.88 4.37
CA GLY A 130 12.58 -3.00 5.30
C GLY A 130 12.73 -3.42 6.78
N ASN A 131 12.82 -2.47 7.69
CA ASN A 131 13.10 -2.76 9.09
C ASN A 131 11.85 -3.21 9.87
N CYS A 132 11.72 -4.51 10.12
CA CYS A 132 10.61 -5.09 10.88
C CYS A 132 10.48 -4.59 12.33
N GLU A 133 11.54 -4.04 12.95
CA GLU A 133 11.45 -3.48 14.31
C GLU A 133 10.45 -2.32 14.41
N PHE A 134 10.15 -1.64 13.29
CA PHE A 134 9.12 -0.58 13.27
C PHE A 134 7.73 -1.10 13.65
N LEU A 135 7.43 -2.38 13.44
CA LEU A 135 6.13 -2.97 13.77
C LEU A 135 6.04 -3.49 15.21
N LYS A 136 7.15 -3.49 15.97
CA LYS A 136 7.18 -4.01 17.33
C LYS A 136 6.24 -3.28 18.28
N LYS A 137 6.07 -1.97 18.10
CA LYS A 137 5.11 -1.15 18.87
C LYS A 137 3.65 -1.51 18.61
N LEU A 138 3.39 -2.20 17.51
CA LEU A 138 2.07 -2.75 17.17
C LEU A 138 1.91 -4.19 17.70
N ASN A 139 2.82 -4.66 18.56
CA ASN A 139 2.89 -6.05 19.03
C ASN A 139 3.04 -7.07 17.88
N ILE A 140 3.67 -6.67 16.77
CA ILE A 140 4.01 -7.60 15.68
C ILE A 140 5.46 -8.03 15.88
N GLU A 141 5.66 -9.31 16.13
CA GLU A 141 6.99 -9.88 16.27
C GLU A 141 7.78 -9.82 14.95
N GLU A 142 9.10 -9.65 15.06
CA GLU A 142 10.00 -9.54 13.91
C GLU A 142 9.89 -10.76 12.97
N ASN A 143 9.76 -11.97 13.53
CA ASN A 143 9.60 -13.20 12.77
C ASN A 143 8.29 -13.23 11.98
N THR A 144 7.19 -12.74 12.56
CA THR A 144 5.90 -12.64 11.87
C THR A 144 5.99 -11.69 10.68
N CYS A 145 6.64 -10.54 10.87
CA CYS A 145 6.91 -9.59 9.78
C CYS A 145 7.78 -10.21 8.68
N LYS A 146 8.90 -10.85 9.04
CA LYS A 146 9.81 -11.51 8.07
C LYS A 146 9.11 -12.62 7.30
N ASN A 147 8.25 -13.41 7.95
CA ASN A 147 7.50 -14.47 7.29
C ASN A 147 6.46 -13.92 6.32
N TRP A 148 5.71 -12.88 6.72
CA TRP A 148 4.78 -12.21 5.83
C TRP A 148 5.47 -11.73 4.54
N LYS A 149 6.63 -11.05 4.65
CA LYS A 149 7.36 -10.55 3.47
C LYS A 149 7.65 -11.65 2.45
N LYS A 150 8.01 -12.85 2.91
CA LYS A 150 8.32 -14.01 2.04
C LYS A 150 7.11 -14.54 1.28
N THR A 151 5.90 -14.33 1.81
CA THR A 151 4.66 -14.85 1.24
C THR A 151 3.79 -13.77 0.63
N ALA A 152 4.22 -12.50 0.66
CA ALA A 152 3.41 -11.36 0.25
C ALA A 152 3.43 -11.12 -1.27
N PHE A 153 4.43 -11.67 -1.96
CA PHE A 153 4.61 -11.52 -3.41
C PHE A 153 3.76 -12.54 -4.19
N TYR A 154 3.20 -12.08 -5.30
CA TYR A 154 2.37 -12.88 -6.19
C TYR A 154 2.51 -12.39 -7.62
N THR A 155 2.12 -13.25 -8.57
CA THR A 155 2.08 -12.90 -9.99
C THR A 155 0.83 -12.08 -10.28
N VAL A 156 1.00 -10.89 -10.83
CA VAL A 156 -0.10 -10.06 -11.36
C VAL A 156 -0.67 -10.76 -12.60
N SER A 157 -1.99 -10.81 -12.71
CA SER A 157 -2.67 -11.46 -13.84
C SER A 157 -2.52 -10.66 -15.13
N ASP A 158 -2.65 -11.34 -16.27
CA ASP A 158 -2.69 -10.68 -17.57
C ASP A 158 -3.82 -9.65 -17.65
N PHE A 159 -3.52 -8.49 -18.22
CA PHE A 159 -4.50 -7.43 -18.37
C PHE A 159 -5.58 -7.79 -19.39
N GLN A 160 -6.82 -7.80 -18.94
CA GLN A 160 -8.01 -7.93 -19.77
C GLN A 160 -8.96 -6.77 -19.46
N PHE A 161 -9.24 -5.95 -20.48
CA PHE A 161 -10.07 -4.75 -20.32
C PHE A 161 -11.47 -5.09 -19.80
N ASN A 162 -11.90 -4.36 -18.78
CA ASN A 162 -13.24 -4.45 -18.21
C ASN A 162 -13.81 -3.04 -18.04
N GLU A 163 -14.75 -2.66 -18.89
CA GLU A 163 -15.29 -1.29 -18.92
C GLU A 163 -15.87 -0.85 -17.57
N LYS A 164 -16.52 -1.77 -16.85
CA LYS A 164 -17.11 -1.48 -15.54
C LYS A 164 -16.04 -1.18 -14.50
N TYR A 165 -14.95 -1.95 -14.49
CA TYR A 165 -13.86 -1.73 -13.55
C TYR A 165 -13.02 -0.53 -13.95
N GLN A 166 -12.80 -0.32 -15.25
CA GLN A 166 -12.07 0.85 -15.74
C GLN A 166 -12.70 2.15 -15.23
N LYS A 167 -14.03 2.31 -15.30
CA LYS A 167 -14.72 3.50 -14.77
C LYS A 167 -14.46 3.74 -13.28
N ILE A 168 -14.34 2.67 -12.49
CA ILE A 168 -14.03 2.73 -11.06
C ILE A 168 -12.57 3.16 -10.85
N ILE A 169 -11.64 2.53 -11.58
CA ILE A 169 -10.21 2.84 -11.52
C ILE A 169 -9.92 4.27 -11.98
N ASP A 170 -10.53 4.71 -13.08
CA ASP A 170 -10.41 6.09 -13.57
C ASP A 170 -10.87 7.11 -12.53
N SER A 171 -12.00 6.83 -11.85
CA SER A 171 -12.47 7.68 -10.75
C SER A 171 -11.46 7.74 -9.61
N TYR A 172 -10.83 6.62 -9.27
CA TYR A 172 -9.83 6.56 -8.20
C TYR A 172 -8.56 7.33 -8.57
N LEU A 173 -7.99 7.06 -9.74
CA LEU A 173 -6.79 7.74 -10.24
C LEU A 173 -7.01 9.24 -10.44
N LYS A 174 -8.20 9.65 -10.88
CA LYS A 174 -8.58 11.06 -10.97
C LYS A 174 -8.54 11.76 -9.61
N ILE A 175 -9.04 11.13 -8.55
CA ILE A 175 -8.97 11.70 -7.18
C ILE A 175 -7.51 11.82 -6.74
N LEU A 176 -6.69 10.82 -7.04
CA LEU A 176 -5.25 10.82 -6.76
C LEU A 176 -4.44 11.75 -7.67
N LYS A 177 -5.06 12.36 -8.68
CA LYS A 177 -4.41 13.20 -9.71
C LYS A 177 -3.28 12.45 -10.43
N ILE A 178 -3.54 11.19 -10.78
CA ILE A 178 -2.64 10.33 -11.56
C ILE A 178 -3.23 10.25 -12.97
N ASN A 179 -2.43 10.66 -13.96
CA ASN A 179 -2.85 10.79 -15.35
C ASN A 179 -2.51 9.58 -16.20
#